data_AF-A0A934UR76-F1
#
_entry.id   AF-A0A934UR76-F1
#
_cell.length_a   1.000
_cell.length_b   1.000
_cell.length_c   1.000
_cell.angle_alpha   90.00
_cell.angle_beta   90.00
_cell.angle_gamma   90.00
#
_symmetry.space_group_name_H-M   'P 1'
#
loop_
_entity.id
_entity.type
_entity.pdbx_description
1 polymer ?
#
loop_
_entity_poly.entity_id
_entity_poly.type
_entity_poly.pdbx_seq_one_letter_code
_entity_poly.pdbx_strand_id
1 'polypeptide(L)'
;MAAPIPWREPDTATVLSEDGKRYRAKVAGAPFTTISGVVGATMSCWVCGRHALRQLGGFRRLLGAKRFVCPDHVGRTAAHA
;
A
#
# COMPACT_ATOMS: atom_id res chain seq x y z
N MET A 1 -7.38 -15.41 -29.77
CA MET A 1 -7.42 -16.38 -28.65
C MET A 1 -6.45 -17.49 -29.02
N ALA A 2 -5.21 -17.46 -28.49
CA ALA A 2 -4.16 -18.39 -28.90
C ALA A 2 -4.28 -19.71 -28.13
N ALA A 3 -4.29 -20.83 -28.86
CA ALA A 3 -4.42 -22.17 -28.31
C ALA A 3 -3.21 -22.56 -27.43
N PRO A 4 -3.41 -23.35 -26.35
CA PRO A 4 -2.33 -23.83 -25.50
C PRO A 4 -1.45 -24.85 -26.22
N ILE A 5 -0.14 -24.75 -25.99
CA ILE A 5 0.89 -25.67 -26.49
C ILE A 5 0.75 -27.06 -25.82
N PRO A 6 0.80 -28.16 -26.57
CA PRO A 6 0.42 -29.50 -26.10
C PRO A 6 1.45 -30.24 -25.22
N TRP A 7 2.57 -29.60 -24.86
CA TRP A 7 3.71 -30.28 -24.21
C TRP A 7 4.09 -29.75 -22.81
N ARG A 8 3.20 -28.99 -22.14
CA ARG A 8 3.53 -28.36 -20.84
C ARG A 8 2.56 -28.81 -19.75
N GLU A 9 3.01 -29.70 -18.86
CA GLU A 9 2.35 -29.99 -17.58
C GLU A 9 2.13 -28.72 -16.74
N PRO A 10 1.00 -28.62 -16.01
CA PRO A 10 0.75 -27.49 -15.11
C PRO A 10 1.69 -27.56 -13.89
N ASP A 11 2.57 -26.57 -13.76
CA ASP A 11 3.48 -26.37 -12.61
C ASP A 11 2.65 -26.19 -11.32
N THR A 12 2.37 -27.30 -10.63
CA THR A 12 1.53 -27.33 -9.40
C THR A 12 2.33 -27.80 -8.18
N ALA A 13 3.66 -27.72 -8.22
CA ALA A 13 4.52 -28.07 -7.09
C ALA A 13 5.64 -27.03 -6.92
N THR A 14 5.62 -26.34 -5.79
CA THR A 14 6.66 -25.37 -5.41
C THR A 14 7.75 -26.08 -4.63
N VAL A 15 8.91 -26.30 -5.25
CA VAL A 15 10.11 -26.82 -4.57
C VAL A 15 11.08 -25.67 -4.32
N LEU A 16 11.62 -25.59 -3.10
CA LEU A 16 12.63 -24.62 -2.71
C LEU A 16 13.99 -25.03 -3.29
N SER A 17 14.64 -24.16 -4.07
CA SER A 17 15.99 -24.43 -4.59
C SER A 17 17.03 -24.20 -3.50
N GLU A 18 17.95 -25.15 -3.33
CA GLU A 18 19.05 -25.09 -2.36
C GLU A 18 20.04 -23.94 -2.63
N ASP A 19 20.05 -23.37 -3.83
CA ASP A 19 20.96 -22.28 -4.25
C ASP A 19 20.53 -20.87 -3.79
N GLY A 20 19.55 -20.78 -2.89
CA GLY A 20 19.16 -19.52 -2.24
C GLY A 20 18.40 -18.53 -3.14
N LYS A 21 17.97 -18.91 -4.35
CA LYS A 21 17.17 -18.05 -5.24
C LYS A 21 15.70 -18.46 -5.26
N ARG A 22 14.86 -17.49 -4.91
CA ARG A 22 13.46 -17.64 -4.53
C ARG A 22 12.52 -17.63 -5.74
N TYR A 23 11.95 -18.80 -6.07
CA TYR A 23 10.79 -19.05 -6.94
C TYR A 23 11.00 -19.01 -8.47
N ARG A 24 10.93 -20.17 -9.13
CA ARG A 24 10.83 -20.26 -10.61
C ARG A 24 9.40 -20.18 -11.17
N ALA A 25 8.37 -20.26 -10.33
CA ALA A 25 6.99 -19.98 -10.72
C ALA A 25 6.30 -19.15 -9.64
N LYS A 26 5.94 -17.90 -9.96
CA LYS A 26 5.01 -17.12 -9.14
C LYS A 26 3.60 -17.39 -9.66
N VAL A 27 2.70 -17.77 -8.77
CA VAL A 27 1.26 -17.86 -9.04
C VAL A 27 0.81 -16.54 -9.68
N ALA A 28 0.03 -16.61 -10.76
CA ALA A 28 -0.55 -15.42 -11.38
C ALA A 28 -1.54 -14.80 -10.40
N GLY A 29 -1.16 -13.66 -9.82
CA GLY A 29 -1.90 -12.95 -8.79
C GLY A 29 -0.92 -12.33 -7.80
N ALA A 30 -0.81 -11.00 -7.82
CA ALA A 30 0.00 -10.33 -6.83
C ALA A 30 -0.62 -10.57 -5.42
N PRO A 31 0.16 -10.97 -4.40
CA PRO A 31 -0.35 -11.19 -3.04
C PRO A 31 -0.78 -9.89 -2.35
N PHE A 32 -0.66 -8.76 -3.03
CA PHE A 32 -1.35 -7.54 -2.67
C PHE A 32 -2.84 -7.76 -2.96
N THR A 33 -3.53 -8.31 -1.96
CA THR A 33 -4.97 -8.06 -1.84
C THR A 33 -5.14 -6.56 -1.98
N THR A 34 -6.04 -6.15 -2.85
CA THR A 34 -6.47 -4.76 -2.92
C THR A 34 -7.06 -4.42 -1.56
N ILE A 35 -6.23 -3.99 -0.62
CA ILE A 35 -6.63 -3.06 0.41
C ILE A 35 -7.07 -1.86 -0.42
N SER A 36 -8.36 -1.86 -0.78
CA SER A 36 -9.04 -0.74 -1.40
C SER A 36 -8.51 0.47 -0.68
N GLY A 37 -7.85 1.39 -1.41
CA GLY A 37 -6.94 2.44 -0.89
C GLY A 37 -7.55 3.43 0.11
N VAL A 38 -8.68 3.08 0.69
CA VAL A 38 -9.55 3.77 1.62
C VAL A 38 -9.46 3.19 3.03
N VAL A 39 -9.34 1.86 3.22
CA VAL A 39 -9.42 1.22 4.55
C VAL A 39 -8.02 0.79 5.01
N GLY A 40 -7.47 1.43 6.04
CA GLY A 40 -6.12 1.12 6.56
C GLY A 40 -4.96 1.85 5.89
N ALA A 41 -5.22 2.69 4.88
CA ALA A 41 -4.18 3.55 4.29
C ALA A 41 -3.67 4.58 5.31
N THR A 42 -2.35 4.73 5.40
CA THR A 42 -1.69 5.75 6.24
C THR A 42 -1.23 6.94 5.40
N MET A 43 -1.18 8.12 6.02
CA MET A 43 -0.65 9.35 5.41
C MET A 43 0.20 10.11 6.43
N SER A 44 1.25 10.78 5.97
CA SER A 44 2.11 11.64 6.79
C SER A 44 1.41 12.96 7.14
N CYS A 45 1.39 13.33 8.42
CA CYS A 45 0.91 14.63 8.87
C CYS A 45 1.83 15.75 8.40
N TRP A 46 1.28 16.77 7.73
CA TRP A 46 2.08 17.91 7.27
C TRP A 46 2.67 18.78 8.39
N VAL A 47 2.10 18.72 9.60
CA VAL A 47 2.54 19.55 10.75
C VAL A 47 3.64 18.87 11.55
N CYS A 48 3.49 17.57 11.88
CA CYS A 48 4.41 16.85 12.77
C CYS A 48 5.17 15.69 12.08
N GLY A 49 4.94 15.45 10.79
CA GLY A 49 5.61 14.39 10.02
C GLY A 49 5.18 12.95 10.32
N ARG A 50 4.50 12.70 11.45
CA ARG A 50 4.06 11.35 11.85
C ARG A 50 2.99 10.79 10.92
N HIS A 51 3.09 9.50 10.62
CA HIS A 51 2.08 8.79 9.83
C HIS A 51 0.87 8.44 10.69
N ALA A 52 -0.31 8.78 10.21
CA ALA A 52 -1.58 8.43 10.84
C ALA A 52 -2.48 7.71 9.84
N LEU A 53 -3.41 6.90 10.35
CA LEU A 53 -4.46 6.30 9.52
C LEU A 53 -5.28 7.43 8.88
N ARG A 54 -5.49 7.34 7.57
CA ARG A 54 -6.22 8.34 6.79
C ARG A 54 -7.63 8.59 7.33
N GLN A 55 -8.25 7.55 7.88
CA GLN A 55 -9.60 7.58 8.45
C GLN A 55 -9.68 8.33 9.79
N LEU A 56 -8.58 8.40 10.54
CA LEU A 56 -8.51 9.06 11.84
C LEU A 56 -8.06 10.52 11.73
N GLY A 57 -7.37 10.88 10.64
CA GLY A 57 -6.96 12.25 10.38
C GLY A 57 -7.95 13.03 9.54
N GLY A 58 -7.56 14.24 9.16
CA GLY A 58 -8.37 15.09 8.27
C GLY A 58 -7.52 15.90 7.32
N PHE A 59 -8.19 16.64 6.44
CA PHE A 59 -7.52 17.50 5.47
C PHE A 59 -7.77 18.97 5.78
N ARG A 60 -6.71 19.77 5.75
CA ARG A 60 -6.76 21.23 5.96
C ARG A 60 -6.10 21.98 4.83
N ARG A 61 -6.51 23.22 4.59
CA ARG A 61 -5.80 24.11 3.66
C ARG A 61 -4.56 24.66 4.37
N LEU A 62 -3.39 24.21 3.94
CA LEU A 62 -2.07 24.68 4.40
C LEU A 62 -1.27 25.10 3.17
N LEU A 63 -0.64 26.29 3.20
CA LEU A 63 0.15 26.82 2.09
C LEU A 63 -0.61 26.80 0.74
N GLY A 64 -1.89 27.19 0.75
CA GLY A 64 -2.73 27.24 -0.45
C GLY A 64 -3.23 25.89 -0.97
N ALA A 65 -2.81 24.77 -0.40
CA ALA A 65 -3.19 23.43 -0.84
C ALA A 65 -3.87 22.61 0.27
N LYS A 66 -4.70 21.63 -0.12
CA LYS A 66 -5.31 20.69 0.82
C LYS A 66 -4.27 19.63 1.22
N ARG A 67 -3.88 19.61 2.49
CA ARG A 67 -2.87 18.70 3.07
C ARG A 67 -3.46 17.87 4.20
N PHE A 68 -2.97 16.64 4.34
CA PHE A 68 -3.40 15.73 5.40
C PHE A 68 -2.73 16.09 6.74
N VAL A 69 -3.50 15.98 7.82
CA VAL A 69 -3.11 16.31 9.17
C VAL A 69 -3.65 15.24 10.12
N CYS A 70 -2.84 14.80 11.09
CA CYS A 70 -3.23 13.81 12.09
C CYS A 70 -4.36 14.31 13.01
N PRO A 71 -5.08 13.42 13.71
CA PRO A 71 -6.18 13.78 14.61
C PRO A 71 -5.82 14.87 15.63
N ASP A 72 -4.63 14.80 16.23
CA ASP A 72 -4.15 15.77 17.24
C ASP A 72 -4.11 17.22 16.71
N HIS A 73 -3.86 17.36 15.42
CA HIS A 73 -3.69 18.64 14.74
C HIS A 73 -4.88 18.98 13.85
N VAL A 74 -5.93 18.16 13.74
CA VAL A 74 -7.08 18.49 12.86
C VAL A 74 -7.90 19.65 13.43
N GLY A 75 -8.08 19.71 14.75
CA GLY A 75 -8.93 20.69 15.45
C GLY A 75 -8.18 21.88 16.08
N ARG A 76 -6.86 21.79 16.29
CA ARG A 76 -6.08 22.94 16.78
C ARG A 76 -5.69 23.79 15.59
N THR A 77 -6.12 25.05 15.54
CA THR A 77 -5.50 26.06 14.67
C THR A 77 -3.98 25.87 14.77
N ALA A 78 -3.29 25.77 13.63
CA ALA A 78 -1.84 25.60 13.62
C ALA A 78 -1.22 26.88 14.20
N ALA A 79 -1.18 26.96 15.53
CA ALA A 79 -0.58 28.03 16.30
C ALA A 79 0.61 27.42 17.03
N HIS A 80 1.64 27.07 16.28
CA HIS A 80 2.98 26.97 16.82
C HIS A 80 3.92 27.60 15.79
N ALA A 81 4.55 28.69 16.25
CA ALA A 81 5.68 29.38 15.66
C ALA A 81 6.83 28.43 15.32
#